data_AF-A0A7J6U5V0-F1
#
_entry.id   AF-A0A7J6U5V0-F1
#
_cell.length_a   1.000
_cell.length_b   1.000
_cell.length_c   1.000
_cell.angle_alpha   90.00
_cell.angle_beta   90.00
_cell.angle_gamma   90.00
#
_symmetry.space_group_name_H-M   'P 1'
#
loop_
_entity.id
_entity.type
_entity.pdbx_description
1 polymer ?
#
loop_
_entity_poly.entity_id
_entity_poly.type
_entity_poly.pdbx_seq_one_letter_code
_entity_poly.pdbx_strand_id
1 'polypeptide(L)'
;GTAATAEDVARVTQGLLVPGGPVDAELRRVLNLMLQLIMAGEFNSTWSISRPILALILMYKDTYTQAQELIVRQQPTEDRQQYVGKCFSELMVGVTDSLQTKNRDHFTRNMYHFAQAVRSTS
;
A
#
# COMPACT_ATOMS: atom_id res chain seq x y z
N GLY A 1 -20.67 30.70 -15.23
CA GLY A 1 -20.05 29.43 -14.81
C GLY A 1 -20.03 29.42 -13.31
N THR A 2 -20.96 28.69 -12.69
CA THR A 2 -21.15 28.66 -11.24
C THR A 2 -20.09 27.74 -10.65
N ALA A 3 -19.20 28.28 -9.81
CA ALA A 3 -18.25 27.45 -9.06
C ALA A 3 -19.04 26.55 -8.11
N ALA A 4 -18.86 25.23 -8.23
CA ALA A 4 -19.44 24.28 -7.29
C ALA A 4 -18.95 24.61 -5.87
N THR A 5 -19.87 24.67 -4.91
CA THR A 5 -19.50 24.97 -3.53
C THR A 5 -18.70 23.81 -2.94
N ALA A 6 -17.86 24.06 -1.93
CA ALA A 6 -17.11 23.00 -1.25
C ALA A 6 -18.04 21.89 -0.71
N GLU A 7 -19.29 22.23 -0.40
CA GLU A 7 -20.34 21.31 0.03
C GLU A 7 -20.83 20.41 -1.10
N ASP A 8 -20.97 20.93 -2.31
CA ASP A 8 -21.32 20.14 -3.51
C ASP A 8 -20.21 19.14 -3.85
N VAL A 9 -18.95 19.55 -3.74
CA VAL A 9 -17.79 18.67 -3.94
C VAL A 9 -17.71 17.60 -2.85
N ALA A 10 -17.99 17.96 -1.59
CA ALA A 10 -18.04 17.02 -0.48
C ALA A 10 -19.16 15.98 -0.66
N ARG A 11 -20.36 16.39 -1.12
CA ARG A 11 -21.47 15.47 -1.38
C ARG A 11 -21.19 14.50 -2.52
N VAL A 12 -20.58 14.98 -3.61
CA VAL A 12 -20.17 14.11 -4.73
C VAL A 12 -19.10 13.11 -4.27
N THR A 13 -18.11 13.54 -3.51
CA THR A 13 -17.03 12.66 -3.03
C THR A 13 -17.50 11.65 -1.98
N GLN A 14 -18.42 12.03 -1.09
CA GLN A 14 -19.03 11.12 -0.09
C GLN A 14 -19.89 10.02 -0.73
N GLY A 15 -20.49 10.25 -1.90
CA GLY A 15 -21.22 9.23 -2.64
C GLY A 15 -20.33 8.23 -3.38
N LEU A 16 -19.10 8.61 -3.74
CA LEU A 16 -18.16 7.72 -4.42
C LEU A 16 -17.46 6.76 -3.44
N LEU A 17 -17.04 7.23 -2.25
CA LEU A 17 -16.40 6.38 -1.23
C LEU A 17 -17.39 5.89 -0.19
N VAL A 18 -18.34 5.06 -0.63
CA VAL A 18 -19.18 4.28 0.29
C VAL A 18 -18.41 3.00 0.64
N PRO A 19 -18.19 2.67 1.93
CA PRO A 19 -17.59 1.40 2.33
C PRO A 19 -18.34 0.22 1.71
N GLY A 20 -17.63 -0.66 1.00
CA GLY A 20 -18.25 -1.77 0.26
C GLY A 20 -18.93 -1.38 -1.07
N GLY A 21 -18.85 -0.12 -1.47
CA GLY A 21 -19.27 0.35 -2.79
C GLY A 21 -18.26 -0.03 -3.90
N PRO A 22 -18.63 0.18 -5.18
CA PRO A 22 -17.81 -0.25 -6.32
C PRO A 22 -16.43 0.42 -6.37
N VAL A 23 -16.34 1.69 -5.97
CA VAL A 23 -15.05 2.41 -5.91
C VAL A 23 -14.17 1.88 -4.78
N ASP A 24 -14.78 1.54 -3.63
CA ASP A 24 -14.05 0.98 -2.48
C ASP A 24 -13.42 -0.37 -2.84
N ALA A 25 -14.19 -1.24 -3.50
CA ALA A 25 -13.71 -2.51 -4.01
C ALA A 25 -12.56 -2.33 -5.01
N GLU A 26 -12.66 -1.34 -5.90
CA GLU A 26 -11.62 -1.08 -6.89
C GLU A 26 -10.33 -0.53 -6.25
N LEU A 27 -10.42 0.36 -5.26
CA LEU A 27 -9.22 0.87 -4.57
C LEU A 27 -8.51 -0.23 -3.77
N ARG A 28 -9.26 -1.16 -3.16
CA ARG A 28 -8.70 -2.38 -2.54
C ARG A 28 -8.01 -3.26 -3.57
N ARG A 29 -8.56 -3.37 -4.78
CA ARG A 29 -7.92 -4.09 -5.90
C ARG A 29 -6.63 -3.39 -6.35
N VAL A 30 -6.63 -2.07 -6.45
CA VAL A 30 -5.42 -1.29 -6.77
C VAL A 30 -4.33 -1.53 -5.72
N LEU A 31 -4.66 -1.56 -4.42
CA LEU A 31 -3.69 -1.90 -3.37
C LEU A 31 -3.04 -3.27 -3.61
N ASN A 32 -3.85 -4.29 -3.89
CA ASN A 32 -3.34 -5.64 -4.17
C ASN A 32 -2.43 -5.68 -5.40
N LEU A 33 -2.84 -5.02 -6.50
CA LEU A 33 -2.03 -4.94 -7.72
C LEU A 33 -0.71 -4.22 -7.48
N MET A 34 -0.72 -3.10 -6.73
CA MET A 34 0.49 -2.38 -6.37
C MET A 34 1.45 -3.25 -5.54
N LEU A 35 0.94 -4.01 -4.56
CA LEU A 35 1.77 -4.93 -3.77
C LEU A 35 2.40 -6.02 -4.65
N GLN A 36 1.62 -6.62 -5.57
CA GLN A 36 2.13 -7.64 -6.50
C GLN A 36 3.22 -7.08 -7.42
N LEU A 37 3.04 -5.88 -7.97
CA LEU A 37 4.07 -5.23 -8.78
C LEU A 37 5.35 -4.97 -7.97
N ILE A 38 5.24 -4.66 -6.67
CA ILE A 38 6.43 -4.42 -5.81
C ILE A 38 7.19 -5.73 -5.61
N MET A 39 6.46 -6.81 -5.37
CA MET A 39 7.04 -8.14 -5.27
C MET A 39 7.70 -8.58 -6.60
N ALA A 40 7.12 -8.24 -7.75
CA ALA A 40 7.68 -8.54 -9.07
C ALA A 40 8.91 -7.68 -9.43
N GLY A 41 9.07 -6.52 -8.80
CA GLY A 41 10.20 -5.62 -9.07
C GLY A 41 10.06 -4.76 -10.33
N GLU A 42 8.86 -4.68 -10.91
CA GLU A 42 8.58 -3.92 -12.14
C GLU A 42 8.39 -2.41 -11.88
N PHE A 43 9.40 -1.73 -11.31
CA PHE A 43 9.33 -0.28 -11.08
C PHE A 43 10.56 0.49 -11.53
N ASN A 44 10.35 1.45 -12.44
CA ASN A 44 11.36 2.41 -12.88
C ASN A 44 11.59 3.56 -11.86
N SER A 45 10.66 3.81 -10.91
CA SER A 45 10.87 4.77 -9.81
C SER A 45 10.06 4.43 -8.54
N THR A 46 10.68 3.72 -7.59
CA THR A 46 10.09 3.41 -6.26
C THR A 46 9.55 4.65 -5.52
N TRP A 47 10.07 5.84 -5.85
CA TRP A 47 9.65 7.12 -5.29
C TRP A 47 8.24 7.56 -5.66
N SER A 48 7.76 7.24 -6.87
CA SER A 48 6.43 7.67 -7.32
C SER A 48 5.31 6.83 -6.69
N ILE A 49 5.59 5.55 -6.37
CA ILE A 49 4.60 4.61 -5.86
C ILE A 49 4.48 4.58 -4.34
N SER A 50 5.52 4.95 -3.57
CA SER A 50 5.50 4.85 -2.10
C SER A 50 4.37 5.68 -1.46
N ARG A 51 4.10 6.85 -2.02
CA ARG A 51 3.11 7.80 -1.49
C ARG A 51 1.66 7.34 -1.70
N PRO A 52 1.23 6.93 -2.92
CA PRO A 52 -0.11 6.39 -3.11
C PRO A 52 -0.33 5.07 -2.37
N ILE A 53 0.67 4.17 -2.32
CA ILE A 53 0.49 2.89 -1.62
C ILE A 53 0.37 3.08 -0.10
N LEU A 54 1.10 4.01 0.52
CA LEU A 54 0.91 4.32 1.94
C LEU A 54 -0.52 4.79 2.22
N ALA A 55 -1.07 5.66 1.39
CA ALA A 55 -2.45 6.12 1.55
C ALA A 55 -3.46 4.96 1.47
N LEU A 56 -3.27 4.05 0.50
CA LEU A 56 -4.11 2.86 0.39
C LEU A 56 -3.97 1.90 1.57
N ILE A 57 -2.75 1.69 2.09
CA ILE A 57 -2.50 0.86 3.28
C ILE A 57 -3.22 1.42 4.50
N LEU A 58 -3.10 2.72 4.76
CA LEU A 58 -3.74 3.35 5.92
C LEU A 58 -5.27 3.34 5.82
N MET A 59 -5.81 3.43 4.60
CA MET A 59 -7.25 3.37 4.34
C MET A 59 -7.82 1.95 4.39
N TYR A 60 -7.03 0.95 3.96
CA TYR A 60 -7.46 -0.44 3.82
C TYR A 60 -6.58 -1.42 4.57
N LYS A 61 -6.39 -1.17 5.86
CA LYS A 61 -5.50 -1.96 6.75
C LYS A 61 -5.80 -3.47 6.69
N ASP A 62 -7.07 -3.85 6.76
CA ASP A 62 -7.47 -5.27 6.70
C ASP A 62 -7.10 -5.92 5.36
N THR A 63 -7.29 -5.20 4.25
CA THR A 63 -6.90 -5.68 2.92
C THR A 63 -5.39 -5.80 2.81
N TYR A 64 -4.64 -4.84 3.35
CA TYR A 64 -3.17 -4.94 3.41
C TYR A 64 -2.72 -6.17 4.20
N THR A 65 -3.27 -6.41 5.40
CA THR A 65 -2.92 -7.56 6.23
C THR A 65 -3.23 -8.89 5.53
N GLN A 66 -4.41 -9.02 4.93
CA GLN A 66 -4.78 -10.22 4.18
C GLN A 66 -3.87 -10.44 2.96
N ALA A 67 -3.56 -9.38 2.21
CA ALA A 67 -2.66 -9.45 1.07
C ALA A 67 -1.25 -9.87 1.49
N GLN A 68 -0.72 -9.27 2.57
CA GLN A 68 0.57 -9.64 3.14
C GLN A 68 0.61 -11.13 3.52
N GLU A 69 -0.38 -11.63 4.27
CA GLU A 69 -0.43 -13.04 4.66
C GLU A 69 -0.46 -13.98 3.46
N LEU A 70 -1.24 -13.65 2.44
CA LEU A 70 -1.34 -14.44 1.22
C LEU A 70 -0.01 -14.45 0.44
N ILE A 71 0.61 -13.28 0.25
CA ILE A 71 1.91 -13.15 -0.44
C ILE A 71 3.00 -13.91 0.30
N VAL A 72 3.01 -13.85 1.64
CA VAL A 72 3.95 -14.60 2.47
C VAL A 72 3.73 -16.10 2.29
N ARG A 73 2.50 -16.61 2.43
CA ARG A 73 2.19 -18.05 2.29
C ARG A 73 2.50 -18.61 0.91
N GLN A 74 2.49 -17.78 -0.13
CA GLN A 74 2.80 -18.17 -1.50
C GLN A 74 4.30 -18.30 -1.79
N GLN A 75 5.18 -17.95 -0.83
CA GLN A 75 6.62 -18.13 -1.04
C GLN A 75 7.00 -19.63 -1.05
N PRO A 76 8.01 -20.01 -1.88
CA PRO A 76 8.29 -21.41 -2.20
C PRO A 76 8.82 -22.26 -1.04
N THR A 77 9.46 -21.66 -0.04
CA THR A 77 10.07 -22.36 1.11
C THR A 77 9.70 -21.65 2.41
N GLU A 78 9.66 -22.38 3.52
CA GLU A 78 9.33 -21.81 4.84
C GLU A 78 10.30 -20.69 5.25
N ASP A 79 11.61 -20.88 5.04
CA ASP A 79 12.62 -19.85 5.27
C ASP A 79 12.32 -18.59 4.47
N ARG A 80 11.88 -18.75 3.21
CA ARG A 80 11.48 -17.63 2.37
C ARG A 80 10.22 -16.95 2.87
N GLN A 81 9.24 -17.71 3.35
CA GLN A 81 8.02 -17.17 3.97
C GLN A 81 8.39 -16.30 5.18
N GLN A 82 9.23 -16.82 6.08
CA GLN A 82 9.70 -16.09 7.26
C GLN A 82 10.46 -14.82 6.88
N TYR A 83 11.37 -14.91 5.89
CA TYR A 83 12.15 -13.77 5.42
C TYR A 83 11.26 -12.68 4.80
N VAL A 84 10.34 -13.03 3.90
CA VAL A 84 9.42 -12.06 3.29
C VAL A 84 8.47 -11.46 4.35
N GLY A 85 8.02 -12.25 5.32
CA GLY A 85 7.24 -11.76 6.45
C GLY A 85 8.00 -10.73 7.30
N LYS A 86 9.30 -10.95 7.50
CA LYS A 86 10.19 -9.97 8.15
C LYS A 86 10.32 -8.69 7.31
N CYS A 87 10.48 -8.80 5.99
CA CYS A 87 10.53 -7.63 5.11
C CYS A 87 9.25 -6.77 5.24
N PHE A 88 8.07 -7.39 5.27
CA PHE A 88 6.81 -6.64 5.48
C PHE A 88 6.73 -5.99 6.87
N SER A 89 7.29 -6.64 7.89
CA SER A 89 7.40 -6.04 9.22
C SER A 89 8.28 -4.79 9.18
N GLU A 90 9.47 -4.88 8.57
CA GLU A 90 10.40 -3.77 8.37
C GLU A 90 9.81 -2.64 7.52
N LEU A 91 8.99 -2.97 6.52
CA LEU A 91 8.28 -1.99 5.70
C LEU A 91 7.43 -1.03 6.55
N MET A 92 6.81 -1.55 7.61
CA MET A 92 5.88 -0.81 8.47
C MET A 92 6.51 -0.25 9.75
N VAL A 93 7.79 -0.55 10.03
CA VAL A 93 8.48 -0.03 11.22
C VAL A 93 8.47 1.50 11.24
N GLY A 94 7.93 2.07 12.31
CA GLY A 94 7.87 3.53 12.51
C GLY A 94 6.81 4.26 11.68
N VAL A 95 5.99 3.54 10.92
CA VAL A 95 4.86 4.11 10.19
C VAL A 95 3.71 4.38 11.17
N THR A 96 3.18 5.60 11.11
CA THR A 96 2.04 6.05 11.91
C THR A 96 0.77 6.12 11.06
N ASP A 97 -0.40 6.25 11.71
CA ASP A 97 -1.70 6.41 11.05
C ASP A 97 -1.94 7.84 10.55
N SER A 98 -1.03 8.35 9.73
CA SER A 98 -1.03 9.74 9.28
C SER A 98 -0.37 9.91 7.92
N LEU A 99 -0.85 10.87 7.12
CA LEU A 99 -0.24 11.23 5.84
C LEU A 99 0.69 12.44 5.92
N GLN A 100 1.16 12.80 7.13
CA GLN A 100 2.15 13.85 7.31
C GLN A 100 3.45 13.56 6.55
N THR A 101 4.12 14.62 6.08
CA THR A 101 5.35 14.54 5.28
C THR A 101 6.42 13.64 5.92
N LYS A 102 6.66 13.80 7.23
CA LYS A 102 7.63 12.98 7.97
C LYS A 102 7.32 11.48 7.89
N ASN A 103 6.04 11.09 8.02
CA ASN A 103 5.63 9.69 7.95
C ASN A 103 5.76 9.13 6.53
N ARG A 104 5.38 9.92 5.52
CA ARG A 104 5.51 9.56 4.10
C ARG A 104 6.96 9.36 3.68
N ASP A 105 7.86 10.24 4.14
CA ASP A 105 9.28 10.15 3.82
C ASP A 105 9.92 8.95 4.53
N HIS A 106 9.50 8.66 5.77
CA HIS A 106 9.92 7.46 6.50
C HIS A 106 9.50 6.18 5.76
N PHE A 107 8.22 6.07 5.39
CA PHE A 107 7.71 4.94 4.60
C PHE A 107 8.43 4.79 3.25
N THR A 108 8.77 5.90 2.59
CA THR A 108 9.51 5.85 1.32
C THR A 108 10.88 5.21 1.48
N ARG A 109 11.59 5.48 2.59
CA ARG A 109 12.86 4.82 2.90
C ARG A 109 12.67 3.33 3.18
N ASN A 110 11.68 2.97 3.99
CA ASN A 110 11.36 1.57 4.27
C ASN A 110 11.04 0.80 2.97
N MET A 111 10.25 1.41 2.07
CA MET A 111 9.90 0.83 0.77
C MET A 111 11.11 0.58 -0.13
N TYR A 112 12.08 1.48 -0.11
CA TYR A 112 13.33 1.31 -0.86
C TYR A 112 14.09 0.06 -0.40
N HIS A 113 14.23 -0.12 0.91
CA HIS A 113 14.86 -1.31 1.49
C HIS A 113 14.04 -2.57 1.23
N PHE A 114 12.72 -2.51 1.45
CA PHE A 114 11.79 -3.60 1.19
C PHE A 114 11.93 -4.13 -0.23
N ALA A 115 11.86 -3.24 -1.23
CA ALA A 115 11.95 -3.62 -2.64
C ALA A 115 13.26 -4.38 -2.95
N GLN A 116 14.39 -3.96 -2.37
CA GLN A 116 15.66 -4.67 -2.56
C GLN A 116 15.66 -6.02 -1.85
N ALA A 117 15.21 -6.05 -0.59
CA ALA A 117 15.23 -7.22 0.27
C ALA A 117 14.39 -8.37 -0.28
N VAL A 118 13.15 -8.10 -0.73
CA VAL A 118 12.22 -9.15 -1.21
C VAL A 118 12.64 -9.80 -2.52
N ARG A 119 13.66 -9.26 -3.21
CA ARG A 119 14.24 -9.87 -4.42
C ARG A 119 15.55 -10.61 -4.17
N SER A 120 16.21 -10.36 -3.04
CA SER A 120 17.39 -11.11 -2.64
C SER A 120 17.05 -12.59 -2.52
N THR A 121 17.88 -13.50 -3.01
CA THR A 121 17.64 -14.96 -3.01
C THR A 121 18.01 -15.63 -1.67
N SER A 122 17.94 -14.88 -0.57
CA SER A 122 18.14 -15.38 0.79
C SER A 122 17.13 -16.45 1.15
#